data_AF-A0A518AWH8-F1
#
_entry.id   AF-A0A518AWH8-F1
#
_cell.length_a   1.000
_cell.length_b   1.000
_cell.length_c   1.000
_cell.angle_alpha   90.00
_cell.angle_beta   90.00
_cell.angle_gamma   90.00
#
_symmetry.space_group_name_H-M   'P 1'
#
loop_
_entity.id
_entity.type
_entity.pdbx_description
1 polymer ?
#
loop_
_entity_poly.entity_id
_entity_poly.type
_entity_poly.pdbx_seq_one_letter_code
_entity_poly.pdbx_strand_id
1 'polypeptide(L)'
;MKLPDLNLILNCHCKKATELASESLDRQLTASERWALRMHTLVCKSCRRAVRQLQALHRLAGQMPDAVKQAFGHDASELSPERKAEIAEAMRKLK
;
A
#
# COMPACT_ATOMS: atom_id res chain seq x y z
N MET A 1 5.61 23.58 7.22
CA MET A 1 5.46 22.87 5.92
C MET A 1 6.81 22.25 5.59
N LYS A 2 6.99 20.91 5.73
CA LYS A 2 8.27 20.26 5.39
C LYS A 2 8.49 20.39 3.88
N LEU A 3 9.64 20.92 3.47
CA LEU A 3 9.99 21.07 2.06
C LEU A 3 9.95 19.70 1.38
N PRO A 4 9.41 19.61 0.15
CA PRO A 4 9.42 18.35 -0.57
C PRO A 4 10.86 17.93 -0.85
N ASP A 5 11.15 16.65 -0.65
CA ASP A 5 12.45 16.08 -1.00
C ASP A 5 12.57 16.02 -2.53
N LEU A 6 13.25 17.01 -3.10
CA LEU A 6 13.43 17.14 -4.55
C LEU A 6 14.14 15.92 -5.16
N ASN A 7 15.02 15.25 -4.40
CA ASN A 7 15.75 14.09 -4.91
C ASN A 7 14.80 12.91 -5.16
N LEU A 8 13.80 12.72 -4.29
CA LEU A 8 12.82 11.66 -4.46
C LEU A 8 11.94 11.88 -5.70
N ILE A 9 11.65 13.14 -6.04
CA ILE A 9 10.85 13.49 -7.22
C ILE A 9 11.67 13.25 -8.50
N LEU A 10 12.94 13.68 -8.51
CA LEU A 10 13.79 13.60 -9.69
C LEU A 10 14.31 12.18 -9.98
N ASN A 11 14.59 11.39 -8.93
CA ASN A 11 15.16 10.04 -9.04
C ASN A 11 14.14 8.90 -8.84
N CYS A 12 12.85 9.16 -9.01
CA CYS A 12 11.82 8.12 -8.98
C CYS A 12 11.87 7.26 -10.24
N HIS A 13 12.42 6.05 -10.10
CA HIS A 13 12.48 5.02 -11.13
C HIS A 13 11.35 3.98 -10.93
N CYS A 14 11.14 3.10 -11.91
CA CYS A 14 9.98 2.18 -11.94
C CYS A 14 9.82 1.36 -10.64
N LYS A 15 10.92 0.82 -10.09
CA LYS A 15 10.89 0.05 -8.84
C LYS A 15 10.39 0.91 -7.67
N LYS A 16 10.94 2.11 -7.49
CA LYS A 16 10.49 3.01 -6.42
C LYS A 16 9.05 3.45 -6.62
N ALA A 17 8.61 3.67 -7.85
CA ALA A 17 7.23 4.01 -8.15
C ALA A 17 6.27 2.87 -7.78
N THR A 18 6.62 1.61 -8.07
CA THR A 18 5.80 0.46 -7.67
C THR A 18 5.77 0.24 -6.16
N GLU A 19 6.89 0.47 -5.47
CA GLU A 19 6.96 0.43 -4.00
C GLU A 19 6.03 1.50 -3.39
N LEU A 20 6.16 2.75 -3.82
CA LEU A 20 5.29 3.85 -3.33
C LEU A 20 3.82 3.59 -3.63
N ALA A 21 3.50 2.97 -4.76
CA ALA A 21 2.13 2.59 -5.08
C ALA A 21 1.56 1.54 -4.12
N SER A 22 2.35 0.53 -3.77
CA SER A 22 1.98 -0.46 -2.76
C SER A 22 1.84 0.18 -1.39
N GLU A 23 2.84 0.93 -0.95
CA GLU A 23 2.83 1.63 0.34
C GLU A 23 1.63 2.60 0.46
N SER A 24 1.16 3.18 -0.65
CA SER A 24 -0.02 4.05 -0.64
C SER A 24 -1.33 3.35 -0.30
N LEU A 25 -1.37 2.01 -0.38
CA LEU A 25 -2.50 1.19 0.05
C LEU A 25 -2.46 0.88 1.56
N ASP A 26 -1.25 0.78 2.12
CA ASP A 26 -1.05 0.40 3.52
C ASP A 26 -0.93 1.62 4.45
N ARG A 27 -0.37 2.72 3.95
CA ARG A 27 -0.14 3.95 4.70
C ARG A 27 -0.40 5.20 3.87
N GLN A 28 -0.53 6.32 4.57
CA GLN A 28 -0.52 7.61 3.90
C GLN A 28 0.90 7.97 3.42
N LEU A 29 1.03 8.26 2.13
CA LEU A 29 2.23 8.83 1.56
C LEU A 29 2.40 10.30 1.97
N THR A 30 3.64 10.70 2.21
CA THR A 30 4.05 12.11 2.34
C THR A 30 3.80 12.86 1.03
N ALA A 31 3.80 14.21 1.10
CA ALA A 31 3.61 15.03 -0.09
C ALA A 31 4.66 14.77 -1.18
N SER A 32 5.94 14.62 -0.80
CA SER A 32 7.05 14.32 -1.71
C SER A 32 6.87 12.98 -2.41
N GLU A 33 6.55 11.94 -1.64
CA GLU A 33 6.29 10.59 -2.16
C GLU A 33 5.13 10.57 -3.15
N ARG A 34 4.04 11.27 -2.81
CA ARG A 34 2.88 11.41 -3.67
C ARG A 34 3.21 12.12 -4.98
N TRP A 35 4.04 13.17 -4.92
CA TRP A 35 4.50 13.88 -6.11
C TRP A 35 5.43 13.03 -6.97
N ALA A 36 6.40 12.36 -6.37
CA ALA A 36 7.31 11.45 -7.07
C ALA A 36 6.53 10.38 -7.86
N LEU A 37 5.58 9.72 -7.21
CA LEU A 37 4.72 8.71 -7.84
C LEU A 37 3.87 9.31 -8.97
N ARG A 38 3.25 10.48 -8.74
CA ARG A 38 2.47 11.18 -9.78
C ARG A 38 3.33 11.49 -11.00
N MET A 39 4.48 12.14 -10.81
CA MET A 39 5.37 12.51 -11.92
C MET A 39 5.85 11.29 -12.69
N HIS A 40 6.24 10.21 -12.01
CA HIS A 40 6.68 9.00 -12.68
C HIS A 40 5.55 8.33 -13.49
N THR A 41 4.33 8.24 -12.95
CA THR A 41 3.18 7.70 -13.71
C THR A 41 2.73 8.62 -14.85
N LEU A 42 3.08 9.91 -14.84
CA LEU A 42 2.83 10.78 -15.99
C LEU A 42 3.66 10.35 -17.20
N VAL A 43 4.94 10.05 -17.01
CA VAL A 43 5.90 9.72 -18.08
C VAL A 43 5.99 8.24 -18.41
N CYS A 44 5.70 7.35 -17.45
CA CYS A 44 5.80 5.89 -17.64
C CYS A 44 4.42 5.23 -17.74
N LYS A 45 4.05 4.82 -18.97
CA LYS A 45 2.75 4.16 -19.26
C LYS A 45 2.58 2.83 -18.52
N SER A 46 3.66 2.05 -18.37
CA SER A 46 3.64 0.78 -17.66
C SER A 46 3.33 0.98 -16.18
N CYS A 47 4.04 1.88 -15.51
CA CYS A 47 3.77 2.22 -14.12
C CYS A 47 2.36 2.78 -13.94
N ARG A 48 1.89 3.66 -14.84
CA ARG A 48 0.50 4.16 -14.80
C ARG A 48 -0.54 3.04 -14.87
N ARG A 49 -0.30 2.00 -15.69
CA ARG A 49 -1.20 0.83 -15.78
C ARG A 49 -1.13 0.02 -14.49
N ALA A 50 0.07 -0.30 -14.01
CA ALA A 50 0.27 -1.10 -12.81
C ALA A 50 -0.38 -0.46 -11.58
N VAL A 51 -0.16 0.84 -11.36
CA VAL A 51 -0.76 1.58 -10.23
C VAL A 51 -2.30 1.57 -10.31
N ARG A 52 -2.87 1.77 -11.50
CA ARG A 52 -4.33 1.69 -11.68
C ARG A 52 -4.87 0.29 -11.40
N GLN A 53 -4.19 -0.75 -11.86
CA GLN A 53 -4.61 -2.14 -11.61
C GLN A 53 -4.55 -2.46 -10.12
N LEU A 54 -3.47 -2.07 -9.44
CA LEU A 54 -3.30 -2.28 -8.01
C LEU A 54 -4.40 -1.59 -7.20
N GLN A 55 -4.71 -0.34 -7.51
CA GLN A 55 -5.81 0.40 -6.89
C GLN A 55 -7.18 -0.23 -7.18
N ALA A 56 -7.40 -0.74 -8.39
CA ALA A 56 -8.65 -1.42 -8.74
C ALA A 56 -8.83 -2.71 -7.93
N LEU A 57 -7.79 -3.54 -7.85
CA LEU A 57 -7.82 -4.76 -7.03
C LEU A 57 -8.11 -4.45 -5.56
N HIS A 58 -7.44 -3.45 -4.99
CA HIS A 58 -7.68 -3.06 -3.61
C HIS A 58 -9.13 -2.58 -3.35
N ARG A 59 -9.69 -1.77 -4.26
CA ARG A 59 -11.08 -1.32 -4.16
C ARG A 59 -12.07 -2.47 -4.28
N LEU A 60 -11.88 -3.34 -5.27
CA LEU A 60 -12.74 -4.51 -5.48
C LEU A 60 -12.68 -5.46 -4.27
N ALA A 61 -11.50 -5.64 -3.69
CA ALA A 61 -11.33 -6.43 -2.48
C ALA A 61 -12.12 -5.84 -1.29
N GLY A 62 -12.07 -4.51 -1.11
CA GLY A 62 -12.86 -3.82 -0.09
C GLY A 62 -14.38 -3.90 -0.29
N GLN A 63 -14.84 -4.12 -1.53
CA GLN A 63 -16.25 -4.21 -1.89
C GLN A 63 -16.79 -5.65 -1.95
N MET A 64 -15.98 -6.65 -1.62
CA MET A 64 -16.40 -8.05 -1.68
C MET A 64 -17.61 -8.30 -0.75
N PRO A 65 -18.68 -8.99 -1.23
CA PRO A 65 -19.82 -9.35 -0.41
C PRO A 65 -19.43 -10.20 0.78
N ASP A 66 -20.15 -10.09 1.90
CA ASP A 66 -19.85 -10.87 3.10
C ASP A 66 -19.97 -12.38 2.85
N ALA A 67 -20.84 -12.81 1.95
CA ALA A 67 -20.90 -14.21 1.52
C ALA A 67 -19.57 -14.71 0.91
N VAL A 68 -18.87 -13.85 0.15
CA VAL A 68 -17.54 -14.16 -0.40
C VAL A 68 -16.49 -14.14 0.73
N LYS A 69 -16.52 -13.13 1.60
CA LYS A 69 -15.61 -13.07 2.75
C LYS A 69 -15.78 -14.25 3.71
N GLN A 70 -17.00 -14.75 3.89
CA GLN A 70 -17.29 -15.91 4.72
C GLN A 70 -16.85 -17.21 4.03
N ALA A 71 -17.14 -17.37 2.74
CA ALA A 71 -16.73 -18.55 1.98
C ALA A 71 -15.20 -18.70 1.85
N PHE A 72 -14.46 -17.58 1.80
CA PHE A 72 -12.99 -17.59 1.68
C PHE A 72 -12.25 -17.21 2.98
N GLY A 73 -12.96 -16.79 4.03
CA GLY A 73 -12.36 -16.12 5.19
C GLY A 73 -12.87 -16.55 6.56
N HIS A 74 -13.61 -17.67 6.66
CA HIS A 74 -14.08 -18.21 7.93
C HIS A 74 -12.93 -18.54 8.93
N ASP A 75 -11.71 -18.76 8.44
CA ASP A 75 -10.52 -19.03 9.28
C ASP A 75 -9.43 -17.92 9.26
N ALA A 76 -9.59 -16.86 8.45
CA ALA A 76 -8.51 -15.91 8.17
C ALA A 76 -8.75 -14.48 8.66
N SER A 77 -10.00 -14.09 8.95
CA SER A 77 -10.31 -12.68 9.28
C SER A 77 -10.24 -12.33 10.77
N GLU A 78 -10.25 -13.32 11.67
CA GLU A 78 -10.00 -13.08 13.10
C GLU A 78 -8.79 -13.87 13.56
N LEU A 79 -7.66 -13.18 13.69
CA LEU A 79 -6.54 -13.70 14.49
C LEU A 79 -7.08 -14.09 15.87
N SER A 80 -6.77 -15.32 16.30
CA SER A 80 -6.99 -15.75 17.68
C SER A 80 -6.47 -14.68 18.65
N PRO A 81 -7.13 -14.47 19.80
CA PRO A 81 -6.63 -13.59 20.85
C PRO A 81 -5.15 -13.85 21.20
N GLU A 82 -4.74 -15.12 21.17
CA GLU A 82 -3.36 -15.55 21.41
C GLU A 82 -2.40 -15.02 20.34
N ARG A 83 -2.72 -15.18 19.05
CA ARG A 83 -1.89 -14.66 17.94
C ARG A 83 -1.82 -13.14 17.93
N LYS A 84 -2.91 -12.45 18.27
CA LYS A 84 -2.90 -10.99 18.44
C LYS A 84 -1.93 -10.57 19.55
N ALA A 85 -1.92 -11.28 20.68
CA ALA A 85 -1.02 -11.00 21.79
C ALA A 85 0.45 -11.26 21.42
N GLU A 86 0.74 -12.36 20.70
CA GLU A 86 2.07 -12.68 20.19
C GLU A 86 2.62 -11.58 19.27
N ILE A 87 1.82 -11.15 18.28
CA ILE A 87 2.22 -10.08 17.34
C ILE A 87 2.47 -8.78 18.10
N ALA A 88 1.59 -8.42 19.05
CA ALA A 88 1.77 -7.21 19.85
C ALA A 88 3.05 -7.23 20.70
N GLU A 89 3.39 -8.38 21.28
CA GLU A 89 4.64 -8.57 22.05
C GLU A 89 5.88 -8.50 21.15
N ALA A 90 5.83 -9.12 19.97
CA ALA A 90 6.92 -9.04 19.00
C ALA A 90 7.16 -7.60 18.53
N MET A 91 6.09 -6.83 18.26
CA MET A 91 6.20 -5.42 17.89
C MET A 91 6.76 -4.55 19.02
N ARG A 92 6.51 -4.89 20.29
CA ARG A 92 7.12 -4.19 21.45
C ARG A 92 8.62 -4.43 21.52
N LYS A 93 9.08 -5.66 21.28
CA LYS A 93 10.51 -6.04 21.35
C LYS A 93 11.37 -5.47 20.21
N LEU A 94 10.74 -5.10 19.09
CA LEU A 94 11.40 -4.46 17.96
C LEU A 94 11.56 -2.93 18.12
N LYS A 95 10.96 -2.36 19.17
CA LYS A 95 10.99 -0.93 19.47
C LYS A 95 12.08 -0.62 20.46
#